data_AF-A0AA40E0D3-F1
#
_entry.id   AF-A0AA40E0D3-F1
#
_cell.length_a   1.000
_cell.length_b   1.000
_cell.length_c   1.000
_cell.angle_alpha   90.00
_cell.angle_beta   90.00
_cell.angle_gamma   90.00
#
_symmetry.space_group_name_H-M   'P 1'
#
loop_
_entity.id
_entity.type
_entity.pdbx_description
1 polymer ?
#
loop_
_entity_poly.entity_id
_entity_poly.type
_entity_poly.pdbx_seq_one_letter_code
_entity_poly.pdbx_strand_id
1 'polypeptide(L)'
;MQRWFSMSNHEVKIVLLAKFDGTIILLEKWEEEIPVRTGATTARHSLQHQEPVLRQTITITRDTTTDPISYHVTSGALVLSFRLVFLRDLGPGEGDLAFGVQELEEYAENVWAQV
;
A
#
# COMPACT_ATOMS: atom_id res chain seq x y z
N MET A 1 11.71 12.48 -2.89
CA MET A 1 12.15 11.08 -2.69
C MET A 1 11.04 10.15 -3.13
N GLN A 2 10.92 9.86 -4.43
CA GLN A 2 9.96 8.84 -4.90
C GLN A 2 10.55 8.16 -6.14
N ARG A 3 11.75 7.59 -5.98
CA ARG A 3 12.48 6.94 -7.08
C ARG A 3 12.43 5.41 -7.01
N TRP A 4 11.63 4.82 -6.12
CA TRP A 4 11.56 3.36 -5.95
C TRP A 4 11.23 2.63 -7.26
N PHE A 5 10.25 3.15 -8.00
CA PHE A 5 9.82 2.58 -9.27
C PHE A 5 10.89 2.72 -10.36
N SER A 6 11.43 3.92 -10.57
CA SER A 6 12.48 4.13 -11.58
C SER A 6 13.81 3.44 -11.22
N MET A 7 14.20 3.37 -9.96
CA MET A 7 15.42 2.68 -9.52
C MET A 7 15.32 1.16 -9.67
N SER A 8 14.13 0.60 -9.57
CA SER A 8 13.89 -0.83 -9.83
C SER A 8 13.69 -1.13 -11.32
N ASN A 9 13.97 -0.17 -12.22
CA ASN A 9 13.62 -0.31 -13.64
C ASN A 9 12.15 -0.72 -13.85
N HIS A 10 11.27 -0.16 -13.04
CA HIS A 10 9.84 -0.45 -13.03
C HIS A 10 9.51 -1.92 -12.70
N GLU A 11 10.36 -2.66 -11.99
CA GLU A 11 10.03 -4.01 -11.51
C GLU A 11 9.15 -3.99 -10.26
N VAL A 12 9.33 -2.99 -9.39
CA VAL A 12 8.44 -2.75 -8.25
C VAL A 12 7.15 -2.11 -8.76
N LYS A 13 5.98 -2.58 -8.29
CA LYS A 13 4.66 -2.02 -8.64
C LYS A 13 3.89 -1.44 -7.48
N ILE A 14 4.18 -1.92 -6.27
CA ILE A 14 3.62 -1.42 -5.02
C ILE A 14 4.77 -1.16 -4.05
N VAL A 15 4.72 -0.03 -3.35
CA VAL A 15 5.58 0.27 -2.20
C VAL A 15 4.68 0.51 -1.00
N LEU A 16 4.89 -0.25 0.07
CA LEU A 16 4.30 -0.01 1.37
C LEU A 16 5.32 0.69 2.25
N LEU A 17 5.02 1.91 2.69
CA LEU A 17 5.87 2.66 3.60
C LEU A 17 5.21 2.76 4.96
N ALA A 18 5.81 2.12 5.95
CA ALA A 18 5.40 2.21 7.35
C ALA A 18 6.28 3.23 8.09
N LYS A 19 5.65 4.20 8.74
CA LYS A 19 6.31 5.21 9.57
C LYS A 19 5.73 5.12 10.97
N PHE A 20 6.59 5.26 11.97
CA PHE A 20 6.20 5.21 13.38
C PHE A 20 6.97 6.28 14.15
N ASP A 21 6.27 7.08 14.95
CA ASP A 21 6.85 8.18 15.73
C ASP A 21 6.75 7.98 17.25
N GLY A 22 6.30 6.80 17.71
CA GLY A 22 6.00 6.51 19.12
C GLY A 22 4.51 6.56 19.46
N THR A 23 3.74 7.36 18.72
CA THR A 23 2.32 7.65 19.02
C THR A 23 1.37 7.25 17.90
N ILE A 24 1.86 7.26 16.66
CA ILE A 24 1.07 7.01 15.46
C ILE A 24 1.87 6.11 14.53
N ILE A 25 1.19 5.14 13.93
CA ILE A 25 1.70 4.43 12.75
C ILE A 25 1.02 5.02 11.51
N LEU A 26 1.81 5.41 10.52
CA LEU A 26 1.34 5.81 9.20
C LEU A 26 1.77 4.77 8.17
N LEU A 27 0.81 4.12 7.53
CA LEU A 27 1.02 3.22 6.41
C LEU A 27 0.61 3.92 5.12
N GLU A 28 1.55 4.06 4.19
CA GLU A 28 1.30 4.62 2.87
C GLU A 28 1.43 3.53 1.80
N LYS A 29 0.39 3.37 0.98
CA LYS A 29 0.41 2.52 -0.20
C LYS A 29 0.66 3.37 -1.43
N TRP A 30 1.84 3.21 -2.00
CA TRP A 30 2.24 3.82 -3.26
C TRP A 30 2.15 2.78 -4.39
N GLU A 31 1.60 3.16 -5.53
CA GLU A 31 1.54 2.33 -6.72
C GLU A 31 2.17 3.08 -7.89
N GLU A 32 2.74 2.32 -8.83
CA GLU A 32 3.16 2.87 -10.10
C GLU A 32 1.94 3.13 -11.00
N GLU A 33 1.81 4.33 -11.55
CA GLU A 33 0.78 4.58 -12.55
C GLU A 33 1.06 3.76 -13.82
N ILE A 34 0.17 2.80 -14.13
CA ILE A 34 0.22 2.05 -15.39
C ILE A 34 -0.76 2.74 -16.35
N PRO A 35 -0.29 3.41 -17.42
CA PRO A 35 -1.19 3.98 -18.39
C PRO A 35 -2.06 2.89 -19.03
N VAL A 36 -3.38 3.06 -18.96
CA VAL A 36 -4.32 2.24 -19.72
C VAL A 36 -4.04 2.50 -21.20
N ARG A 37 -3.65 1.46 -21.94
CA ARG A 37 -3.25 1.56 -23.35
C ARG A 37 -4.46 1.91 -24.23
N THR A 38 -4.76 3.20 -24.40
CA THR A 38 -5.79 3.68 -25.33
C THR A 38 -5.16 3.98 -26.70
N GLY A 39 -5.16 2.98 -27.59
CA GLY A 39 -4.87 3.16 -29.02
C GLY A 39 -3.39 3.20 -29.44
N ALA A 40 -3.13 2.82 -30.70
CA ALA A 40 -1.80 2.56 -31.25
C ALA A 40 -0.92 3.80 -31.56
N THR A 41 -1.38 5.03 -31.27
CA THR A 41 -0.71 6.25 -31.78
C THR A 41 0.03 7.06 -30.69
N THR A 42 -0.11 6.73 -29.41
CA THR A 42 0.49 7.50 -28.28
C THR A 42 1.53 6.70 -27.47
N ALA A 43 2.12 5.65 -28.06
CA ALA A 43 3.00 4.71 -27.36
C ALA A 43 4.41 5.23 -27.01
N ARG A 44 4.85 6.39 -27.53
CA ARG A 44 6.20 6.90 -27.29
C ARG A 44 6.30 8.00 -26.22
N HIS A 45 5.20 8.69 -25.92
CA HIS A 45 5.18 9.73 -24.88
C HIS A 45 4.67 9.22 -23.52
N SER A 46 3.87 8.16 -23.49
CA SER A 46 3.28 7.58 -22.27
C SER A 46 4.25 6.76 -21.41
N LEU A 47 5.43 6.43 -21.94
CA LEU A 47 6.51 5.76 -21.19
C LEU A 47 7.41 6.74 -20.42
N GLN A 48 7.25 8.06 -20.60
CA GLN A 48 8.21 9.03 -20.07
C GLN A 48 7.91 9.51 -18.64
N HIS A 49 6.74 9.24 -18.08
CA HIS A 49 6.40 9.63 -16.69
C HIS A 49 5.43 8.61 -16.08
N GLN A 50 5.91 7.41 -15.74
CA GLN A 50 5.22 6.60 -14.73
C GLN A 50 5.58 7.19 -13.37
N GLU A 51 4.71 8.05 -12.85
CA GLU A 51 4.92 8.65 -11.53
C GLU A 51 4.40 7.74 -10.41
N PRO A 52 5.06 7.73 -9.25
CA PRO A 52 4.55 7.16 -8.02
C PRO A 52 3.24 7.83 -7.59
N VAL A 53 2.16 7.05 -7.44
CA VAL A 53 0.86 7.54 -6.97
C VAL A 53 0.59 7.01 -5.56
N LEU A 54 0.37 7.92 -4.61
CA LEU A 54 -0.14 7.56 -3.29
C LEU A 54 -1.61 7.18 -3.42
N ARG A 55 -1.92 5.90 -3.24
CA ARG A 55 -3.27 5.35 -3.41
C ARG A 55 -4.05 5.31 -2.11
N GLN A 56 -3.36 5.10 -1.00
CA GLN A 56 -3.99 4.97 0.30
C GLN A 56 -3.02 5.40 1.39
N THR A 57 -3.56 6.09 2.39
CA THR A 57 -2.88 6.37 3.64
C THR A 57 -3.75 5.85 4.77
N ILE A 58 -3.22 4.94 5.56
CA ILE A 58 -3.85 4.38 6.76
C ILE A 58 -3.11 4.95 7.97
N THR A 59 -3.87 5.50 8.89
CA THR A 59 -3.34 5.96 10.18
C THR A 59 -3.82 5.01 11.25
N ILE A 60 -2.91 4.53 12.08
CA ILE A 60 -3.23 3.71 13.25
C ILE A 60 -2.80 4.45 14.50
N THR A 61 -3.75 4.67 15.40
CA THR A 61 -3.52 5.32 16.70
C THR A 61 -3.82 4.35 17.83
N ARG A 62 -3.02 4.40 18.90
CA ARG A 62 -3.21 3.59 20.10
C ARG A 62 -4.09 4.34 21.10
N ASP A 63 -5.15 3.68 21.58
CA ASP A 63 -5.99 4.17 22.67
C ASP A 63 -5.66 3.42 23.96
N THR A 64 -4.96 4.09 24.87
CA THR A 64 -4.56 3.52 26.17
C THR A 64 -5.63 3.72 27.25
N THR A 65 -6.79 4.28 26.92
CA THR A 65 -7.88 4.51 27.87
C THR A 65 -8.80 3.30 28.02
N THR A 66 -8.66 2.32 27.14
CA THR A 66 -9.40 1.05 27.12
C THR A 66 -8.59 -0.09 27.74
N ASP A 67 -9.28 -1.06 28.34
CA ASP A 67 -8.70 -2.32 28.85
C ASP A 67 -9.50 -3.51 28.29
N PRO A 68 -8.95 -4.31 27.35
CA PRO A 68 -7.60 -4.20 26.80
C PRO A 68 -7.40 -2.95 25.93
N ILE A 69 -6.14 -2.55 25.75
CA ILE A 69 -5.75 -1.44 24.87
C ILE A 69 -6.30 -1.69 23.46
N SER A 70 -6.96 -0.68 22.90
CA SER A 70 -7.51 -0.74 21.54
C SER A 70 -6.71 0.09 20.56
N TYR A 71 -6.79 -0.27 19.29
CA TYR A 71 -6.18 0.46 18.18
C TYR A 71 -7.29 1.01 17.29
N HIS A 72 -7.09 2.22 16.77
CA HIS A 72 -8.02 2.83 15.84
C HIS A 72 -7.37 2.96 14.47
N VAL A 73 -7.94 2.28 13.48
CA VAL A 73 -7.46 2.24 12.09
C VAL A 73 -8.33 3.12 11.20
N THR A 74 -7.73 4.05 10.49
CA THR A 74 -8.43 4.88 9.50
C THR A 74 -8.28 4.32 8.08
N SER A 75 -9.16 4.73 7.17
CA SER A 75 -9.10 4.35 5.73
C SER A 75 -9.31 2.86 5.42
N GLY A 76 -9.74 2.06 6.40
CA GLY A 76 -10.17 0.67 6.22
C GLY A 76 -9.05 -0.33 5.94
N ALA A 77 -9.41 -1.45 5.32
CA ALA A 77 -8.48 -2.51 4.96
C ALA A 77 -7.42 -2.04 3.95
N LEU A 78 -6.20 -2.58 4.07
CA LEU A 78 -5.16 -2.41 3.07
C LEU A 78 -5.37 -3.45 1.98
N VAL A 79 -5.66 -3.01 0.75
CA VAL A 79 -5.88 -3.92 -0.39
C VAL A 79 -4.79 -3.74 -1.43
N LEU A 80 -4.09 -4.83 -1.74
CA LEU A 80 -3.06 -4.92 -2.76
C LEU A 80 -3.64 -5.65 -3.98
N SER A 81 -3.64 -4.96 -5.13
CA SER A 81 -4.19 -5.54 -6.34
C SER A 81 -3.39 -6.79 -6.75
N PHE A 82 -4.08 -7.91 -6.97
CA PHE A 82 -3.50 -9.16 -7.43
C PHE A 82 -2.60 -8.95 -8.64
N ARG A 83 -3.07 -8.16 -9.61
CA ARG A 83 -2.35 -7.89 -10.86
C ARG A 83 -1.01 -7.19 -10.64
N LEU A 84 -0.92 -6.32 -9.63
CA LEU A 84 0.31 -5.61 -9.30
C LEU A 84 1.26 -6.46 -8.44
N VAL A 85 0.73 -7.40 -7.67
CA VAL A 85 1.52 -8.35 -6.87
C VAL A 85 2.10 -9.46 -7.74
N PHE A 86 1.29 -10.05 -8.62
CA PHE A 86 1.66 -11.23 -9.41
C PHE A 86 1.99 -10.93 -10.88
N LEU A 87 1.84 -9.68 -11.31
CA LEU A 87 2.16 -9.22 -12.68
C LEU A 87 1.41 -9.98 -13.79
N ARG A 88 0.21 -10.48 -13.49
CA ARG A 88 -0.66 -11.19 -14.42
C ARG A 88 -2.13 -11.00 -14.09
N ASP A 89 -2.99 -11.38 -15.03
CA ASP A 89 -4.43 -11.36 -14.79
C ASP A 89 -4.86 -12.49 -13.86
N LEU A 90 -5.98 -12.25 -13.18
CA LEU A 90 -6.60 -13.15 -12.22
C LEU A 90 -7.18 -14.40 -12.89
N GLY A 91 -6.90 -15.56 -12.30
CA GLY A 91 -7.51 -16.83 -12.62
C GLY A 91 -8.73 -17.13 -11.74
N PRO A 92 -9.44 -18.25 -11.99
CA PRO A 92 -10.59 -18.64 -11.17
C PRO A 92 -10.21 -18.84 -9.70
N GLY A 93 -10.92 -18.17 -8.79
CA GLY A 93 -10.69 -18.26 -7.34
C GLY A 93 -9.56 -17.39 -6.80
N GLU A 94 -8.88 -16.61 -7.66
CA GLU A 94 -7.85 -15.66 -7.24
C GLU A 94 -8.46 -14.27 -7.00
N GLY A 95 -7.85 -13.51 -6.11
CA GLY A 95 -8.32 -12.18 -5.74
C GLY A 95 -7.21 -11.32 -5.15
N ASP A 96 -7.56 -10.06 -4.89
CA ASP A 96 -6.65 -9.12 -4.27
C ASP A 96 -6.24 -9.58 -2.87
N LEU A 97 -5.02 -9.21 -2.45
CA LEU A 97 -4.58 -9.46 -1.08
C LEU A 97 -5.14 -8.34 -0.20
N ALA A 98 -6.04 -8.69 0.70
CA ALA A 98 -6.64 -7.77 1.65
C ALA A 98 -6.12 -8.06 3.05
N PHE A 99 -5.56 -7.03 3.70
CA PHE A 99 -5.26 -7.02 5.13
C PHE A 99 -6.39 -6.26 5.84
N GLY A 100 -7.19 -6.99 6.59
CA GLY A 100 -8.34 -6.45 7.30
C GLY A 100 -7.95 -5.51 8.44
N VAL A 101 -8.95 -4.81 8.99
CA VAL A 101 -8.73 -3.93 10.15
C VAL A 101 -8.10 -4.69 11.32
N GLN A 102 -8.58 -5.89 11.62
CA GLN A 102 -8.04 -6.72 12.70
C GLN A 102 -6.55 -7.05 12.50
N GLU A 103 -6.13 -7.43 11.28
CA GLU A 103 -4.71 -7.71 11.00
C GLU A 103 -3.85 -6.45 11.12
N LEU A 104 -4.41 -5.27 10.81
CA LEU A 104 -3.74 -3.99 11.00
C LEU A 104 -3.62 -3.61 12.49
N GLU A 105 -4.62 -3.94 13.30
CA GLU A 105 -4.57 -3.79 14.77
C GLU A 105 -3.53 -4.74 15.38
N GLU A 106 -3.49 -6.00 14.94
CA GLU A 106 -2.46 -6.98 15.36
C GLU A 106 -1.05 -6.53 14.94
N TYR A 107 -0.90 -5.98 13.73
CA TYR A 107 0.35 -5.36 13.30
C TYR A 107 0.75 -4.20 14.22
N ALA A 108 -0.19 -3.33 14.58
CA ALA A 108 0.07 -2.22 15.49
C ALA A 108 0.50 -2.71 16.88
N GLU A 109 -0.18 -3.71 17.44
CA GLU A 109 0.20 -4.32 18.71
C GLU A 109 1.65 -4.81 18.69
N ASN A 110 2.03 -5.51 17.63
CA ASN A 110 3.40 -6.00 17.45
C ASN A 110 4.42 -4.86 17.36
N VAL A 111 4.11 -3.76 16.65
CA VAL A 111 5.02 -2.59 16.56
C VAL A 111 5.22 -1.94 17.93
N TRP A 112 4.15 -1.71 18.69
CA TRP A 112 4.26 -1.10 20.02
C TRP A 112 4.91 -2.02 21.06
N ALA A 113 4.84 -3.34 20.89
CA ALA A 113 5.51 -4.28 21.80
C ALA A 113 7.04 -4.27 21.67
N GLN A 114 7.61 -3.66 20.62
CA GLN A 114 9.05 -3.55 20.40
C GLN A 114 9.66 -2.23 20.92
N VAL A 115 8.87 -1.39 21.60
CA VAL A 115 9.23 -0.04 22.04
C VAL A 115 9.09 0.07 23.55
#